data_AF-A0A2T0UPV8-F1
#
_entry.id   AF-A0A2T0UPV8-F1
#
_cell.length_a   1.000
_cell.length_b   1.000
_cell.length_c   1.000
_cell.angle_alpha   90.00
_cell.angle_beta   90.00
_cell.angle_gamma   90.00
#
_symmetry.space_group_name_H-M   'P 1'
#
loop_
_entity.id
_entity.type
_entity.pdbx_description
1 polymer ?
#
loop_
_entity_poly.entity_id
_entity_poly.type
_entity_poly.pdbx_seq_one_letter_code
_entity_poly.pdbx_strand_id
1 'polypeptide(L)'
;MSGKRPPKLDLMRDARRVLEPNWLRPDERLIEFAPVWKLPVLEGVPRPPWPPEQLAKRILTVVGTVLLWIVGSVVMLALLVFLAEGLSGASAGGDVPSKQKRTKGPAVVVHGRGDNSDAGRLLSPALRRRGWWVLTDQRLAFVAPVGRSYSKFWSGSGPKTKIDGHVQVDTVLEVREGRYTCEEVHRTRKTRILRRTKPAGLYRRMLLSDGSGIDLRRRHQ
;
A
#
# COMPACT_ATOMS: atom_id res chain seq x y z
N MET A 1 5.52 -27.34 -15.07
CA MET A 1 5.59 -26.08 -14.29
C MET A 1 6.80 -26.15 -13.36
N SER A 2 7.89 -25.45 -13.68
CA SER A 2 9.14 -25.50 -12.91
C SER A 2 8.90 -24.94 -11.50
N GLY A 3 9.13 -25.75 -10.46
CA GLY A 3 8.95 -25.42 -9.04
C GLY A 3 9.95 -24.40 -8.49
N LYS A 4 10.40 -23.43 -9.28
CA LYS A 4 11.24 -22.33 -8.80
C LYS A 4 10.38 -21.42 -7.91
N ARG A 5 10.78 -21.29 -6.64
CA ARG A 5 10.15 -20.37 -5.70
C ARG A 5 10.13 -18.97 -6.32
N PRO A 6 9.00 -18.23 -6.29
CA PRO A 6 8.91 -16.92 -6.90
C PRO A 6 9.97 -15.96 -6.30
N PRO A 7 10.57 -15.08 -7.11
CA PRO A 7 11.65 -14.20 -6.67
C PRO A 7 11.21 -13.27 -5.54
N LYS A 8 12.12 -13.00 -4.60
CA LYS A 8 11.85 -12.10 -3.47
C LYS A 8 11.84 -10.65 -3.96
N LEU A 9 10.65 -10.08 -4.11
CA LEU A 9 10.45 -8.73 -4.64
C LEU A 9 10.22 -7.67 -3.54
N ASP A 10 11.00 -6.58 -3.58
CA ASP A 10 10.78 -5.38 -2.76
C ASP A 10 10.13 -4.25 -3.57
N LEU A 11 8.84 -4.00 -3.32
CA LEU A 11 8.08 -2.95 -4.01
C LEU A 11 8.68 -1.55 -3.86
N MET A 12 9.43 -1.28 -2.80
CA MET A 12 10.02 0.05 -2.61
C MET A 12 11.27 0.28 -3.44
N ARG A 13 12.00 -0.77 -3.83
CA ARG A 13 13.36 -0.66 -4.39
C ARG A 13 13.46 -1.21 -5.81
N ASP A 14 12.74 -2.28 -6.08
CA ASP A 14 12.89 -3.03 -7.33
C ASP A 14 11.94 -2.56 -8.42
N ALA A 15 11.16 -1.49 -8.20
CA ALA A 15 10.18 -0.99 -9.16
C ALA A 15 10.79 -0.74 -10.55
N ARG A 16 11.86 0.05 -10.64
CA ARG A 16 12.57 0.31 -11.91
C ARG A 16 13.10 -0.98 -12.54
N ARG A 17 13.82 -1.79 -11.74
CA ARG A 17 14.41 -3.07 -12.17
C ARG A 17 13.38 -4.07 -12.71
N VAL A 18 12.12 -3.97 -12.28
CA VAL A 18 11.05 -4.86 -12.72
C VAL A 18 10.22 -4.25 -13.84
N LEU A 19 9.85 -2.98 -13.74
CA LEU A 19 8.95 -2.33 -14.68
C LEU A 19 9.66 -1.99 -16.00
N GLU A 20 10.89 -1.47 -15.94
CA GLU A 20 11.62 -1.04 -17.14
C GLU A 20 11.85 -2.20 -18.13
N PRO A 21 12.35 -3.39 -17.73
CA PRO A 21 12.58 -4.47 -18.69
C PRO A 21 11.35 -5.35 -18.99
N ASN A 22 10.32 -5.37 -18.14
CA ASN A 22 9.23 -6.37 -18.27
C ASN A 22 7.84 -5.77 -18.52
N TRP A 23 7.66 -4.45 -18.41
CA TRP A 23 6.33 -3.84 -18.47
C TRP A 23 6.25 -2.59 -19.36
N LEU A 24 7.29 -1.75 -19.34
CA LEU A 24 7.35 -0.58 -20.23
C LEU A 24 7.43 -1.02 -21.69
N ARG A 25 6.77 -0.26 -22.56
CA ARG A 25 6.96 -0.38 -24.01
C ARG A 25 8.35 0.17 -24.39
N PRO A 26 8.93 -0.24 -25.54
CA PRO A 26 10.28 0.17 -25.94
C PRO A 26 10.50 1.70 -26.01
N ASP A 27 9.43 2.44 -26.29
CA ASP A 27 9.39 3.89 -26.46
C ASP A 27 8.80 4.63 -25.25
N GLU A 28 8.48 3.92 -24.16
CA GLU A 28 7.80 4.47 -23.00
C GLU A 28 8.77 4.73 -21.84
N ARG A 29 8.72 5.95 -21.29
CA ARG A 29 9.57 6.35 -20.17
C ARG A 29 8.81 6.32 -18.85
N LEU A 30 9.40 5.65 -17.87
CA LEU A 30 8.92 5.73 -16.48
C LEU A 30 9.19 7.12 -15.89
N ILE A 31 8.11 7.82 -15.52
CA ILE A 31 8.14 9.15 -14.91
C ILE A 31 8.16 9.02 -13.39
N GLU A 32 7.15 8.37 -12.81
CA GLU A 32 6.99 8.25 -11.36
C GLU A 32 6.38 6.89 -11.01
N PHE A 33 6.70 6.37 -9.83
CA PHE A 33 6.02 5.19 -9.30
C PHE A 33 5.78 5.31 -7.81
N ALA A 34 4.62 4.84 -7.35
CA ALA A 34 4.22 4.86 -5.95
C ALA A 34 3.84 3.44 -5.50
N PRO A 35 4.63 2.79 -4.62
CA PRO A 35 4.30 1.47 -4.11
C PRO A 35 3.09 1.55 -3.17
N VAL A 36 2.16 0.61 -3.34
CA VAL A 36 0.99 0.45 -2.48
C VAL A 36 0.89 -0.99 -1.98
N TRP A 37 0.48 -1.14 -0.72
CA TRP A 37 0.35 -2.44 -0.05
C TRP A 37 -1.10 -2.87 0.18
N LYS A 38 -2.01 -1.93 -0.05
CA LYS A 38 -3.44 -2.04 0.16
C LYS A 38 -4.10 -0.99 -0.71
N LEU A 39 -5.43 -1.00 -0.69
CA LEU A 39 -6.25 0.02 -1.33
C LEU A 39 -5.71 1.43 -1.02
N PRO A 40 -5.54 2.30 -2.05
CA PRO A 40 -5.18 3.70 -1.87
C PRO A 40 -6.13 4.45 -0.91
N VAL A 41 -5.70 5.62 -0.45
CA VAL A 41 -6.61 6.50 0.29
C VAL A 41 -7.67 7.00 -0.69
N LEU A 42 -8.94 6.89 -0.31
CA LEU A 42 -10.07 7.32 -1.11
C LEU A 42 -10.69 8.56 -0.48
N GLU A 43 -10.90 9.60 -1.28
CA GLU A 43 -11.53 10.85 -0.88
C GLU A 43 -12.75 11.12 -1.75
N GLY A 44 -13.94 11.04 -1.17
CA GLY A 44 -15.21 11.28 -1.88
C GLY A 44 -15.65 10.15 -2.83
N VAL A 45 -14.84 9.11 -3.01
CA VAL A 45 -15.18 7.89 -3.79
C VAL A 45 -15.43 6.69 -2.86
N PRO A 46 -16.42 5.84 -3.15
CA PRO A 46 -16.74 4.69 -2.32
C PRO A 46 -15.65 3.62 -2.40
N ARG A 47 -15.51 2.84 -1.32
CA ARG A 47 -14.59 1.70 -1.32
C ARG A 47 -15.17 0.57 -2.16
N PRO A 48 -14.40 -0.03 -3.10
CA PRO A 48 -14.88 -1.18 -3.83
C PRO A 48 -15.17 -2.34 -2.86
N PRO A 49 -16.16 -3.19 -3.13
CA PRO A 49 -16.48 -4.33 -2.27
C PRO A 49 -15.28 -5.28 -2.10
N TRP A 50 -15.32 -6.10 -1.06
CA TRP A 50 -14.33 -7.15 -0.89
C TRP A 50 -14.65 -8.32 -1.82
N PRO A 51 -13.65 -8.95 -2.48
CA PRO A 51 -13.88 -10.21 -3.15
C PRO A 51 -14.38 -11.26 -2.14
N PRO A 52 -15.37 -12.10 -2.49
CA PRO A 52 -15.97 -13.06 -1.56
C PRO A 52 -14.92 -14.00 -0.93
N GLU A 53 -13.93 -14.43 -1.71
CA GLU A 53 -12.82 -15.25 -1.22
C GLU A 53 -11.96 -14.57 -0.15
N GLN A 54 -11.72 -13.26 -0.29
CA GLN A 54 -10.94 -12.49 0.68
C GLN A 54 -11.76 -12.21 1.93
N LEU A 55 -13.07 -12.00 1.77
CA LEU A 55 -13.99 -11.83 2.87
C LEU A 55 -14.04 -13.09 3.74
N ALA A 56 -14.23 -14.27 3.14
CA ALA A 56 -14.27 -15.55 3.83
C ALA A 56 -12.98 -15.83 4.61
N LYS A 57 -11.81 -15.67 3.97
CA LYS A 57 -10.51 -15.83 4.65
C LYS A 57 -10.33 -14.88 5.83
N ARG A 58 -10.80 -13.63 5.69
CA ARG A 58 -10.70 -12.64 6.76
C ARG A 58 -11.63 -12.96 7.92
N ILE A 59 -12.86 -13.37 7.64
CA ILE A 59 -13.82 -13.83 8.66
C ILE A 59 -13.21 -15.01 9.42
N LEU A 60 -12.69 -16.02 8.71
CA LEU A 60 -12.05 -17.18 9.33
C LEU A 60 -10.85 -16.78 10.21
N THR A 61 -10.00 -15.87 9.73
CA THR A 61 -8.85 -15.37 10.50
C THR A 61 -9.31 -14.65 11.77
N VAL A 62 -10.34 -13.81 11.68
CA VAL A 62 -10.88 -13.06 12.82
C VAL A 62 -11.51 -14.03 13.82
N VAL A 63 -12.38 -14.94 13.38
CA VAL A 63 -13.02 -15.94 14.23
C VAL A 63 -11.98 -16.81 14.93
N GLY A 64 -10.99 -17.32 14.18
CA GLY A 64 -9.89 -18.10 14.76
C GLY A 64 -9.06 -17.31 15.78
N THR A 65 -8.78 -16.03 15.51
CA THR A 65 -8.04 -15.16 16.44
C THR A 65 -8.85 -14.88 17.70
N VAL A 66 -10.16 -14.66 17.57
CA VAL A 66 -11.06 -14.43 18.72
C VAL A 66 -11.18 -15.68 19.58
N LEU A 67 -11.36 -16.86 18.97
CA LEU A 67 -11.39 -18.14 19.70
C LEU A 67 -10.08 -18.40 20.44
N LEU A 68 -8.94 -18.14 19.78
CA LEU A 68 -7.63 -18.24 20.41
C LEU A 68 -7.48 -17.26 21.59
N TRP A 69 -8.02 -16.04 21.47
CA TRP A 69 -8.06 -15.07 22.56
C TRP A 69 -8.93 -15.54 23.73
N ILE A 70 -10.07 -16.18 23.46
CA ILE A 70 -10.94 -16.73 24.51
C ILE A 70 -10.20 -17.83 25.26
N VAL A 71 -9.64 -18.81 24.55
CA VAL A 71 -8.86 -19.90 25.17
C VAL A 71 -7.65 -19.34 25.92
N GLY A 72 -6.92 -18.42 25.29
CA GLY A 72 -5.78 -17.74 25.91
C GLY A 72 -6.17 -16.99 27.17
N SER A 73 -7.32 -16.31 27.18
CA SER A 73 -7.82 -15.59 28.37
C SER A 73 -8.21 -16.55 29.49
N VAL A 74 -8.81 -17.70 29.18
CA VAL A 74 -9.13 -18.73 30.19
C VAL A 74 -7.86 -19.31 30.79
N VAL A 75 -6.85 -19.63 29.97
CA VAL A 75 -5.55 -20.11 30.45
C VAL A 75 -4.83 -19.04 31.25
N MET A 76 -4.82 -17.78 30.80
CA MET A 76 -4.20 -16.67 31.54
C MET A 76 -4.91 -16.42 32.87
N LEU A 77 -6.24 -16.51 32.91
CA LEU A 77 -7.01 -16.42 34.14
C LEU A 77 -6.67 -17.57 35.10
N ALA A 78 -6.57 -18.81 34.61
CA ALA A 78 -6.13 -19.94 35.42
C ALA A 78 -4.70 -19.71 35.94
N LEU A 79 -3.78 -19.25 35.08
CA LEU A 79 -2.41 -18.93 35.45
C LEU A 79 -2.34 -17.81 36.51
N LEU A 80 -3.17 -16.77 36.40
CA LEU A 80 -3.27 -15.70 37.39
C LEU A 80 -3.82 -16.19 38.72
N VAL A 81 -4.78 -17.12 38.71
CA VAL A 81 -5.27 -17.77 39.94
C VAL A 81 -4.14 -18.58 40.59
N PHE A 82 -3.30 -19.25 39.80
CA PHE A 82 -2.10 -19.96 40.29
C PHE A 82 -0.95 -19.04 40.74
N LEU A 83 -0.81 -17.86 40.13
CA LEU A 83 0.23 -16.87 40.45
C LEU A 83 -0.18 -15.91 41.57
N ALA A 84 -1.43 -15.93 42.01
CA ALA A 84 -1.93 -15.06 43.08
C ALA A 84 -1.26 -15.29 44.46
N GLU A 85 -0.41 -16.31 44.62
CA GLU A 85 0.41 -16.52 45.82
C GLU A 85 1.89 -16.08 45.69
N GLY A 86 2.32 -15.54 44.54
CA GLY A 86 3.75 -15.33 44.31
C GLY A 86 4.10 -14.13 43.43
N LEU A 87 4.64 -13.11 44.11
CA LEU A 87 5.52 -12.05 43.60
C LEU A 87 4.90 -10.82 42.92
N SER A 88 5.08 -9.73 43.66
CA SER A 88 5.24 -8.35 43.23
C SER A 88 6.44 -8.15 42.30
N GLY A 89 6.25 -7.35 41.25
CA GLY A 89 7.26 -6.43 40.72
C GLY A 89 7.79 -6.72 39.31
N ALA A 90 7.53 -5.81 38.37
CA ALA A 90 8.50 -5.31 37.39
C ALA A 90 7.86 -4.25 36.48
N SER A 91 8.21 -2.99 36.69
CA SER A 91 7.99 -1.90 35.74
C SER A 91 9.26 -1.67 34.92
N ALA A 92 9.26 -2.07 33.66
CA ALA A 92 10.30 -1.77 32.68
C ALA A 92 9.82 -0.62 31.76
N GLY A 93 10.26 0.60 32.05
CA GLY A 93 10.07 1.78 31.21
C GLY A 93 11.36 2.08 30.45
N GLY A 94 11.44 1.63 29.19
CA GLY A 94 12.53 1.99 28.27
C GLY A 94 12.05 2.98 27.23
N ASP A 95 12.42 4.24 27.39
CA ASP A 95 12.21 5.29 26.38
C ASP A 95 13.18 5.10 25.21
N VAL A 96 12.63 5.01 24.00
CA VAL A 96 13.40 4.93 22.75
C VAL A 96 13.34 6.30 22.06
N PRO A 97 14.49 6.89 21.68
CA PRO A 97 14.52 8.23 21.08
C PRO A 97 13.86 8.25 19.69
N SER A 98 13.09 9.31 19.46
CA SER A 98 12.25 9.51 18.29
C SER A 98 13.07 9.65 16.99
N LYS A 99 12.90 8.70 16.08
CA LYS A 99 13.43 8.72 14.70
C LYS A 99 12.84 9.87 13.87
N GLN A 100 13.75 10.56 13.18
CA GLN A 100 13.67 11.21 11.86
C GLN A 100 12.26 11.44 11.27
N LYS A 101 11.98 12.70 10.92
CA LYS A 101 10.72 13.23 10.35
C LYS A 101 10.37 12.55 9.01
N ARG A 102 9.81 11.33 9.06
CA ARG A 102 9.19 10.66 7.91
C ARG A 102 8.10 11.55 7.32
N THR A 103 8.12 11.79 6.01
CA THR A 103 6.99 12.40 5.29
C THR A 103 5.81 11.41 5.34
N LYS A 104 4.79 11.75 6.15
CA LYS A 104 3.71 10.83 6.56
C LYS A 104 2.45 10.90 5.66
N GLY A 105 2.56 11.43 4.44
CA GLY A 105 1.44 11.40 3.48
C GLY A 105 1.25 10.01 2.87
N PRO A 106 0.03 9.61 2.47
CA PRO A 106 -0.20 8.38 1.71
C PRO A 106 0.61 8.36 0.41
N ALA A 107 0.97 7.18 -0.09
CA ALA A 107 1.70 7.09 -1.37
C ALA A 107 0.80 7.48 -2.56
N VAL A 108 -0.48 7.15 -2.48
CA VAL A 108 -1.49 7.38 -3.51
C VAL A 108 -2.80 7.79 -2.86
N VAL A 109 -3.44 8.81 -3.43
CA VAL A 109 -4.80 9.24 -3.08
C VAL A 109 -5.65 9.22 -4.34
N VAL A 110 -6.83 8.64 -4.28
CA VAL A 110 -7.83 8.72 -5.35
C VAL A 110 -8.96 9.61 -4.84
N HIS A 111 -9.33 10.62 -5.63
CA HIS A 111 -10.37 11.57 -5.28
C HIS A 111 -11.45 11.65 -6.35
N GLY A 112 -12.68 11.95 -5.96
CA GLY A 112 -13.82 12.03 -6.87
C GLY A 112 -15.13 12.27 -6.13
N ARG A 113 -16.23 12.30 -6.87
CA ARG A 113 -17.59 12.52 -6.33
C ARG A 113 -18.44 11.26 -6.57
N GLY A 114 -18.34 10.29 -5.67
CA GLY A 114 -19.11 9.05 -5.74
C GLY A 114 -18.53 7.99 -6.68
N ASP A 115 -19.28 6.90 -6.81
CA ASP A 115 -19.01 5.77 -7.72
C ASP A 115 -19.08 6.16 -9.20
N ASN A 116 -19.97 7.08 -9.54
CA ASN A 116 -20.20 7.50 -10.93
C ASN A 116 -19.09 8.37 -11.50
N SER A 117 -18.19 8.91 -10.67
CA SER A 117 -17.02 9.65 -11.11
C SER A 117 -16.05 8.77 -11.91
N ASP A 118 -15.30 9.35 -12.84
CA ASP A 118 -14.35 8.62 -13.69
C ASP A 118 -13.35 7.84 -12.82
N ALA A 119 -12.82 8.48 -11.77
CA ALA A 119 -11.94 7.81 -10.80
C ALA A 119 -12.67 6.75 -9.96
N GLY A 120 -13.95 6.95 -9.65
CA GLY A 120 -14.79 5.97 -8.96
C GLY A 120 -14.97 4.68 -9.77
N ARG A 121 -15.20 4.81 -11.08
CA ARG A 121 -15.34 3.66 -12.01
C ARG A 121 -14.05 2.87 -12.19
N LEU A 122 -12.91 3.53 -12.01
CA LEU A 122 -11.59 2.88 -12.01
C LEU A 122 -11.36 2.03 -10.75
N LEU A 123 -12.12 2.24 -9.67
CA LEU A 123 -11.95 1.47 -8.44
C LEU A 123 -12.53 0.07 -8.54
N SER A 124 -11.65 -0.91 -8.74
CA SER A 124 -12.00 -2.33 -8.66
C SER A 124 -11.47 -2.99 -7.38
N PRO A 125 -12.05 -4.12 -6.95
CA PRO A 125 -11.50 -4.92 -5.86
C PRO A 125 -10.05 -5.37 -6.11
N ALA A 126 -9.61 -5.43 -7.38
CA ALA A 126 -8.25 -5.80 -7.75
C ALA A 126 -7.21 -4.75 -7.31
N LEU A 127 -7.59 -3.48 -7.11
CA LEU A 127 -6.71 -2.43 -6.55
C LEU A 127 -6.33 -2.68 -5.08
N ARG A 128 -6.94 -3.67 -4.41
CA ARG A 128 -6.54 -4.09 -3.07
C ARG A 128 -5.24 -4.91 -3.06
N ARG A 129 -4.79 -5.36 -4.24
CA ARG A 129 -3.50 -6.06 -4.41
C ARG A 129 -2.34 -5.15 -4.04
N ARG A 130 -1.20 -5.77 -3.73
CA ARG A 130 0.07 -5.04 -3.58
C ARG A 130 0.64 -4.79 -4.97
N GLY A 131 1.21 -3.61 -5.19
CA GLY A 131 1.74 -3.25 -6.51
C GLY A 131 2.27 -1.82 -6.55
N TRP A 132 2.34 -1.29 -7.76
CA TRP A 132 2.77 0.07 -8.05
C TRP A 132 1.70 0.81 -8.82
N TRP A 133 1.41 2.02 -8.38
CA TRP A 133 0.90 3.01 -9.30
C TRP A 133 2.08 3.55 -10.10
N VAL A 134 1.95 3.54 -11.42
CA VAL A 134 3.02 3.84 -12.37
C VAL A 134 2.51 4.93 -13.29
N LEU A 135 3.23 6.04 -13.33
CA LEU A 135 3.04 7.09 -14.31
C LEU A 135 4.18 7.03 -15.30
N THR A 136 3.83 6.94 -16.57
CA THR A 136 4.73 7.06 -17.71
C THR A 136 4.39 8.31 -18.51
N ASP A 137 5.17 8.58 -19.54
CA ASP A 137 4.83 9.58 -20.55
C ASP A 137 3.55 9.23 -21.30
N GLN A 138 3.27 7.93 -21.53
CA GLN A 138 2.12 7.50 -22.34
C GLN A 138 0.86 7.10 -21.55
N ARG A 139 0.97 6.81 -20.24
CA ARG A 139 -0.16 6.29 -19.46
C ARG A 139 0.05 6.36 -17.95
N LEU A 140 -1.08 6.25 -17.26
CA LEU A 140 -1.17 5.95 -15.84
C LEU A 140 -1.66 4.51 -15.67
N ALA A 141 -1.00 3.71 -14.84
CA ALA A 141 -1.40 2.34 -14.60
C ALA A 141 -1.27 1.92 -13.14
N PHE A 142 -2.07 0.93 -12.74
CA PHE A 142 -1.80 0.13 -11.54
C PHE A 142 -1.29 -1.25 -11.97
N VAL A 143 -0.07 -1.57 -11.56
CA VAL A 143 0.64 -2.79 -11.93
C VAL A 143 0.90 -3.62 -10.69
N ALA A 144 0.55 -4.91 -10.73
CA ALA A 144 0.71 -5.82 -9.60
C ALA A 144 1.58 -7.02 -9.98
N PRO A 145 2.66 -7.31 -9.24
CA PRO A 145 3.46 -8.51 -9.49
C PRO A 145 2.65 -9.78 -9.21
N VAL A 146 2.91 -10.82 -9.99
CA VAL A 146 2.37 -12.17 -9.78
C VAL A 146 3.26 -12.89 -8.77
N GLY A 147 2.66 -13.37 -7.66
CA GLY A 147 3.37 -14.09 -6.61
C GLY A 147 3.66 -13.28 -5.34
N ARG A 148 4.65 -13.71 -4.56
CA ARG A 148 4.93 -13.15 -3.23
C ARG A 148 5.73 -11.85 -3.32
N SER A 149 5.11 -10.74 -2.93
CA SER A 149 5.78 -9.46 -2.68
C SER A 149 5.87 -9.17 -1.18
N TYR A 150 7.05 -8.70 -0.72
CA TYR A 150 7.26 -8.39 0.69
C TYR A 150 7.34 -6.89 0.94
N SER A 151 6.89 -6.51 2.13
CA SER A 151 7.09 -5.19 2.72
C SER A 151 8.16 -5.30 3.78
N LYS A 152 9.43 -5.07 3.48
CA LYS A 152 10.33 -4.72 4.59
C LYS A 152 10.09 -3.25 4.90
N PHE A 153 9.35 -2.99 5.98
CA PHE A 153 9.14 -1.65 6.58
C PHE A 153 10.48 -0.96 6.96
N TRP A 154 11.59 -1.71 6.85
CA TRP A 154 12.98 -1.34 7.08
C TRP A 154 13.82 -1.33 5.78
N SER A 155 13.22 -1.30 4.58
CA SER A 155 13.94 -1.32 3.29
C SER A 155 14.59 0.01 2.89
N GLY A 156 15.10 0.76 3.87
CA GLY A 156 16.01 1.87 3.60
C GLY A 156 17.44 1.38 3.37
N SER A 157 17.90 0.40 4.15
CA SER A 157 19.34 0.06 4.28
C SER A 157 19.71 -1.42 4.11
N GLY A 158 18.79 -2.31 3.75
CA GLY A 158 19.12 -3.73 3.51
C GLY A 158 19.90 -4.00 2.21
N PRO A 159 20.50 -5.19 2.04
CA PRO A 159 21.13 -5.60 0.78
C PRO A 159 20.13 -5.61 -0.38
N LYS A 160 20.62 -5.47 -1.62
CA LYS A 160 19.79 -5.58 -2.84
C LYS A 160 19.07 -6.93 -2.85
N THR A 161 17.78 -6.91 -3.16
CA THR A 161 16.97 -8.12 -3.30
C THR A 161 17.47 -8.94 -4.49
N LYS A 162 17.75 -10.23 -4.26
CA LYS A 162 18.04 -11.20 -5.32
C LYS A 162 16.74 -11.51 -6.05
N ILE A 163 16.65 -11.05 -7.29
CA ILE A 163 15.56 -11.35 -8.21
C ILE A 163 16.10 -12.43 -9.15
N ASP A 164 15.74 -13.67 -8.86
CA ASP A 164 16.18 -14.82 -9.65
C ASP A 164 15.19 -15.02 -10.81
N GLY A 165 15.43 -14.33 -11.92
CA GLY A 165 14.66 -14.48 -13.17
C GLY A 165 13.57 -13.43 -13.42
N HIS A 166 12.74 -13.69 -14.45
CA HIS A 166 11.68 -12.78 -14.90
C HIS A 166 10.56 -12.65 -13.85
N VAL A 167 10.19 -11.40 -13.52
CA VAL A 167 9.07 -11.11 -12.62
C VAL A 167 7.85 -10.83 -13.47
N GLN A 168 6.90 -11.76 -13.48
CA GLN A 168 5.62 -11.54 -14.14
C GLN A 168 4.82 -10.46 -13.42
N VAL A 169 4.25 -9.53 -14.19
CA VAL A 169 3.47 -8.40 -13.69
C VAL A 169 2.14 -8.31 -14.45
N ASP A 170 1.06 -8.04 -13.73
CA ASP A 170 -0.27 -7.83 -14.29
C ASP A 170 -0.58 -6.33 -14.35
N THR A 171 -1.06 -5.86 -15.49
CA THR A 171 -1.72 -4.56 -15.59
C THR A 171 -3.15 -4.70 -15.07
N VAL A 172 -3.38 -4.23 -13.85
CA VAL A 172 -4.70 -4.30 -13.20
C VAL A 172 -5.60 -3.16 -13.66
N LEU A 173 -5.00 -2.01 -13.97
CA LEU A 173 -5.68 -0.81 -14.42
C LEU A 173 -4.77 -0.02 -15.34
N GLU A 174 -5.32 0.51 -16.43
CA GLU A 174 -4.62 1.40 -17.37
C GLU A 174 -5.55 2.57 -17.75
N VAL A 175 -5.00 3.78 -17.70
CA VAL A 175 -5.58 5.01 -18.23
C VAL A 175 -4.56 5.60 -19.18
N ARG A 176 -4.90 5.65 -20.48
CA ARG A 176 -4.00 6.19 -21.51
C ARG A 176 -3.87 7.70 -21.41
N GLU A 177 -2.74 8.22 -21.88
CA GLU A 177 -2.52 9.64 -22.12
C GLU A 177 -3.68 10.25 -22.95
N GLY A 178 -3.96 11.52 -22.71
CA GLY A 178 -5.11 12.24 -23.30
C GLY A 178 -6.43 12.03 -22.54
N ARG A 179 -6.50 11.07 -21.62
CA ARG A 179 -7.66 10.92 -20.70
C ARG A 179 -7.46 11.60 -19.35
N TYR A 180 -6.28 12.17 -19.10
CA TYR A 180 -5.98 12.92 -17.90
C TYR A 180 -5.06 14.10 -18.18
N THR A 181 -5.14 15.13 -17.33
CA THR A 181 -4.16 16.22 -17.25
C THR A 181 -3.25 16.02 -16.04
N CYS A 182 -2.01 16.49 -16.13
CA CYS A 182 -0.99 16.34 -15.08
C CYS A 182 -0.67 17.69 -14.43
N GLU A 183 -0.69 17.74 -13.10
CA GLU A 183 -0.38 18.93 -12.30
C GLU A 183 0.51 18.57 -11.10
N GLU A 184 1.25 19.54 -10.57
CA GLU A 184 1.96 19.38 -9.30
C GLU A 184 1.21 20.06 -8.16
N VAL A 185 0.91 19.31 -7.09
CA VAL A 185 0.09 19.80 -5.97
C VAL A 185 0.73 19.46 -4.63
N HIS A 186 0.78 20.45 -3.74
CA HIS A 186 1.14 20.23 -2.35
C HIS A 186 -0.07 19.77 -1.56
N ARG A 187 -0.08 18.50 -1.14
CA ARG A 187 -1.14 18.01 -0.25
C ARG A 187 -0.82 18.31 1.20
N THR A 188 -1.86 18.55 1.98
CA THR A 188 -1.79 18.62 3.44
C THR A 188 -2.48 17.41 4.06
N ARG A 189 -2.19 17.16 5.34
CA ARG A 189 -2.84 16.13 6.15
C ARG A 189 -3.23 16.71 7.50
N LYS A 190 -4.38 16.28 8.02
CA LYS A 190 -4.81 16.61 9.37
C LYS A 190 -4.24 15.59 10.36
N THR A 191 -3.58 16.05 11.41
CA THR A 191 -3.06 15.16 12.46
C THR A 191 -4.20 14.66 13.33
N ARG A 192 -4.24 13.36 13.65
CA ARG A 192 -5.37 12.75 14.39
C ARG A 192 -5.55 13.34 15.79
N ILE A 193 -4.46 13.52 16.53
CA ILE A 193 -4.47 13.95 17.93
C ILE A 193 -4.71 15.46 18.02
N LEU A 194 -3.84 16.26 17.39
CA LEU A 194 -3.88 17.72 17.53
C LEU A 194 -4.80 18.42 16.52
N ARG A 195 -5.42 17.68 15.58
CA ARG A 195 -6.24 18.21 14.47
C ARG A 195 -5.56 19.30 13.62
N ARG A 196 -4.24 19.47 13.75
CA ARG A 196 -3.45 20.46 12.99
C ARG A 196 -3.20 19.99 11.58
N THR A 197 -3.30 20.92 10.63
CA THR A 197 -2.89 20.74 9.24
C THR A 197 -1.37 20.73 9.16
N LYS A 198 -0.80 19.69 8.54
CA LYS A 198 0.64 19.54 8.28
C LYS A 198 0.85 19.19 6.81
N PRO A 199 1.98 19.57 6.20
CA PRO A 199 2.28 19.15 4.84
C PRO A 199 2.38 17.62 4.75
N ALA A 200 1.81 17.06 3.69
CA ALA A 200 1.85 15.63 3.36
C ALA A 200 2.91 15.32 2.29
N GLY A 201 3.47 16.34 1.64
CA GLY A 201 4.47 16.26 0.59
C GLY A 201 3.96 16.81 -0.75
N LEU A 202 4.84 16.80 -1.75
CA LEU A 202 4.51 17.11 -3.14
C LEU A 202 3.90 15.87 -3.82
N TYR A 203 2.84 16.08 -4.58
CA TYR A 203 2.16 15.05 -5.35
C TYR A 203 2.11 15.47 -6.81
N ARG A 204 2.16 14.48 -7.70
CA ARG A 204 1.74 14.62 -9.08
C ARG A 204 0.29 14.19 -9.17
N ARG A 205 -0.57 15.11 -9.57
CA ARG A 205 -2.01 14.93 -9.69
C ARG A 205 -2.35 14.64 -11.14
N MET A 206 -3.10 13.58 -11.35
CA MET A 206 -3.72 13.25 -12.63
C MET A 206 -5.21 13.50 -12.51
N LEU A 207 -5.71 14.53 -13.20
CA LEU A 207 -7.13 14.88 -13.24
C LEU A 207 -7.78 14.25 -14.48
N LEU A 208 -8.90 13.57 -14.28
CA LEU A 208 -9.77 13.03 -15.31
C LEU A 208 -10.76 14.11 -15.77
N SER A 209 -11.50 13.82 -16.83
CA SER A 209 -12.43 14.77 -17.48
C SER A 209 -13.48 15.36 -16.55
N ASP A 210 -13.95 14.60 -15.56
CA ASP A 210 -14.96 15.03 -14.59
C ASP A 210 -14.37 15.74 -13.35
N GLY A 211 -13.06 16.01 -13.34
CA GLY A 211 -12.34 16.61 -12.21
C GLY A 211 -12.03 15.64 -11.05
N SER A 212 -12.43 14.36 -11.16
CA SER A 212 -11.91 13.30 -10.30
C SER A 212 -10.47 12.96 -10.70
N GLY A 213 -9.73 12.23 -9.86
CA GLY A 213 -8.32 12.05 -10.14
C GLY A 213 -7.54 11.21 -9.15
N ILE A 214 -6.26 11.09 -9.45
CA ILE A 214 -5.30 10.26 -8.72
C ILE A 214 -4.07 11.12 -8.43
N ASP A 215 -3.71 11.24 -7.15
CA ASP A 215 -2.52 11.95 -6.71
C ASP A 215 -1.45 10.92 -6.30
N LEU A 216 -0.33 10.90 -7.03
CA LEU A 216 0.86 10.12 -6.70
C LEU A 216 1.85 10.98 -5.93
N ARG A 217 2.27 10.50 -4.78
CA ARG A 217 3.29 11.21 -4.00
C ARG A 217 4.63 11.13 -4.72
N ARG A 218 5.23 12.29 -4.99
CA ARG A 218 6.58 12.37 -5.56
C ARG A 218 7.57 11.80 -4.57
N ARG A 219 8.38 10.83 -4.98
CA ARG A 219 9.58 10.47 -4.22
C ARG A 219 10.64 11.52 -4.51
N HIS A 220 11.13 12.18 -3.46
CA HIS A 220 12.36 12.97 -3.56
C HIS A 220 13.44 12.06 -4.19
N GLN A 221 13.92 12.46 -5.36
CA GLN A 221 15.13 11.93 -5.97
C GLN A 221 16.33 12.47 -5.19
#